data_AF-A0A564FXS1-F1
#
_entry.id   AF-A0A564FXS1-F1
#
_cell.length_a   1.000
_cell.length_b   1.000
_cell.length_c   1.000
_cell.angle_alpha   90.00
_cell.angle_beta   90.00
_cell.angle_gamma   90.00
#
_symmetry.space_group_name_H-M   'P 1'
#
loop_
_entity.id
_entity.type
_entity.pdbx_description
1 polymer ?
#
loop_
_entity_poly.entity_id
_entity_poly.type
_entity_poly.pdbx_seq_one_letter_code
_entity_poly.pdbx_strand_id
1 'polypeptide(L)' 'MNGTLQHPFTLAVMPCSKDPSRFEWEVRERTHVLRRSMYSLASEKEARAQGEVALQEAAEMWRDSR' A
#
# COMPACT_ATOMS: atom_id res chain seq x y z
N MET A 1 -12.73 -21.36 -10.63
CA MET A 1 -11.51 -20.57 -10.38
C MET A 1 -11.97 -19.13 -10.14
N ASN A 2 -11.82 -18.64 -8.90
CA ASN A 2 -12.41 -17.39 -8.43
C ASN A 2 -11.79 -16.18 -9.14
N GLY A 3 -12.62 -15.34 -9.76
CA GLY A 3 -12.20 -14.07 -10.34
C GLY A 3 -11.91 -13.06 -9.23
N THR A 4 -10.66 -12.93 -8.82
CA THR A 4 -10.19 -11.76 -8.09
C THR A 4 -10.33 -10.57 -9.03
N LEU A 5 -11.23 -9.65 -8.71
CA LEU A 5 -11.36 -8.35 -9.38
C LEU A 5 -10.01 -7.64 -9.28
N GLN A 6 -9.19 -7.74 -10.33
CA GLN A 6 -7.86 -7.13 -10.40
C GLN A 6 -8.02 -5.61 -10.48
N HIS A 7 -7.96 -4.94 -9.34
CA HIS A 7 -7.70 -3.51 -9.31
C HIS A 7 -6.26 -3.25 -9.77
N PRO A 8 -5.95 -2.08 -10.37
CA PRO A 8 -4.61 -1.77 -10.88
C PRO A 8 -3.60 -1.38 -9.78
N PHE A 9 -4.01 -1.46 -8.52
CA PHE A 9 -3.20 -1.01 -7.38
C PHE A 9 -2.25 -2.08 -6.85
N THR A 10 -1.07 -1.64 -6.42
CA THR A 10 -0.02 -2.47 -5.82
C THR A 10 0.46 -1.85 -4.52
N LEU A 11 0.89 -2.69 -3.57
CA LEU A 11 1.52 -2.27 -2.33
C LEU A 11 3.03 -2.47 -2.44
N ALA A 12 3.80 -1.44 -2.12
CA ALA A 12 5.23 -1.50 -1.94
C ALA A 12 5.58 -1.14 -0.49
N VAL A 13 6.44 -1.95 0.14
CA VAL A 13 7.01 -1.69 1.47
C VAL A 13 8.51 -1.55 1.30
N MET A 14 9.09 -0.50 1.87
CA MET A 14 10.51 -0.18 1.73
C MET A 14 11.09 0.36 3.03
N PRO A 15 12.41 0.21 3.25
CA PRO A 15 13.10 0.94 4.31
C PRO A 15 12.96 2.46 4.11
N CYS A 16 12.83 3.21 5.20
CA CYS A 16 12.79 4.67 5.17
C CYS A 16 14.16 5.21 4.72
N SER A 17 14.15 6.17 3.80
CA SER A 17 15.40 6.72 3.24
C SER A 17 16.24 7.49 4.26
N LYS A 18 15.63 7.98 5.35
CA LYS A 18 16.31 8.73 6.41
C LYS A 18 16.80 7.84 7.56
N ASP A 19 16.10 6.74 7.82
CA ASP A 19 16.42 5.78 8.86
C ASP A 19 16.11 4.36 8.35
N PRO A 20 17.12 3.62 7.87
CA PRO A 20 16.93 2.28 7.32
C PRO A 20 16.44 1.24 8.33
N SER A 21 16.44 1.54 9.64
CA SER A 21 15.84 0.67 10.66
C SER A 21 14.31 0.75 10.69
N ARG A 22 13.74 1.75 10.01
CA ARG A 22 12.30 1.99 9.90
C ARG A 22 11.80 1.70 8.49
N PHE A 23 10.50 1.50 8.37
CA PHE A 23 9.84 1.08 7.14
C PHE A 23 8.71 2.02 6.76
N GLU A 24 8.53 2.24 5.47
CA GLU A 24 7.45 3.01 4.87
C GLU A 24 6.67 2.11 3.92
N TRP A 25 5.44 2.51 3.59
CA TRP A 25 4.63 1.82 2.61
C TRP A 25 4.01 2.81 1.63
N GLU A 26 3.80 2.36 0.40
CA GLU A 26 3.13 3.10 -0.66
C GLU A 26 2.15 2.19 -1.41
N VAL A 27 0.93 2.68 -1.62
CA VAL A 27 -0.02 2.11 -2.57
C VAL A 27 0.09 2.88 -3.87
N ARG A 28 0.33 2.16 -4.98
CA ARG A 28 0.58 2.74 -6.29
C ARG A 28 -0.41 2.22 -7.33
N GLU A 29 -0.86 3.10 -8.21
CA GLU A 29 -1.45 2.73 -9.49
C GLU A 29 -0.37 2.85 -10.57
N ARG A 30 0.13 1.71 -11.06
CA ARG A 30 1.28 1.67 -11.99
C ARG A 30 2.48 2.46 -11.42
N THR A 31 2.76 3.65 -11.93
CA THR A 31 3.87 4.53 -11.52
C THR A 31 3.43 5.66 -10.59
N HIS A 32 2.12 5.84 -10.36
CA HIS A 32 1.59 6.94 -9.56
C HIS A 32 1.34 6.49 -8.12
N VAL A 33 1.86 7.24 -7.15
CA VAL A 33 1.61 7.00 -5.72
C VAL A 33 0.23 7.55 -5.37
N LEU A 34 -0.69 6.67 -5.00
CA LEU A 34 -2.04 7.05 -4.55
C LEU A 34 -2.05 7.38 -3.07
N ARG A 35 -1.41 6.53 -2.26
CA ARG A 35 -1.34 6.66 -0.81
C ARG A 35 0.02 6.21 -0.33
N ARG A 36 0.45 6.74 0.82
CA ARG A 36 1.67 6.33 1.50
C ARG A 36 1.53 6.50 3.00
N SER A 37 2.41 5.85 3.76
CA SER A 37 2.55 6.05 5.19
C SER A 37 2.84 7.53 5.51
N MET A 38 2.14 8.09 6.50
CA MET A 38 2.43 9.46 6.98
C MET A 38 3.72 9.54 7.79
N TYR A 39 4.14 8.42 8.39
CA TYR A 39 5.33 8.28 9.20
C TYR A 39 5.97 6.92 8.97
N SER A 40 7.27 6.82 9.20
CA SER A 40 8.00 5.56 9.14
C SER A 40 7.72 4.71 10.38
N LEU A 41 7.60 3.40 10.18
CA LEU A 41 7.14 2.40 11.13
C LEU A 41 8.33 1.58 11.63
N ALA A 42 8.18 0.96 12.81
CA ALA A 42 9.28 0.27 13.47
C ALA A 42 9.61 -1.09 12.83
N SER A 43 8.73 -1.64 11.99
CA SER A 43 8.93 -2.94 11.36
C SER A 43 8.28 -3.05 9.99
N GLU A 44 8.86 -3.90 9.14
CA GLU A 44 8.29 -4.23 7.83
C GLU A 44 6.89 -4.85 7.97
N LYS A 45 6.69 -5.68 9.01
CA LYS A 45 5.40 -6.35 9.26
C LYS A 45 4.29 -5.33 9.53
N GLU A 46 4.57 -4.32 10.35
CA GLU A 46 3.61 -3.26 10.64
C GLU A 46 3.32 -2.41 9.41
N ALA A 47 4.36 -2.05 8.64
CA ALA A 47 4.20 -1.32 7.38
C ALA A 47 3.37 -2.09 6.35
N ARG A 48 3.60 -3.40 6.24
CA ARG A 48 2.82 -4.29 5.37
C ARG A 48 1.36 -4.35 5.81
N ALA A 49 1.09 -4.57 7.10
CA ALA A 49 -0.27 -4.67 7.60
C ALA A 49 -1.07 -3.38 7.37
N GLN A 50 -0.48 -2.21 7.66
CA GLN A 50 -1.13 -0.93 7.38
C GLN A 50 -1.32 -0.70 5.87
N GLY A 51 -0.32 -1.03 5.06
CA GLY A 51 -0.39 -0.91 3.62
C GLY A 51 -1.43 -1.82 2.95
N GLU A 52 -1.64 -3.03 3.48
CA GLU A 52 -2.67 -3.97 2.99
C GLU A 52 -4.07 -3.44 3.25
N VAL A 53 -4.32 -2.84 4.42
CA VAL A 53 -5.59 -2.15 4.72
C VAL A 53 -5.81 -1.01 3.73
N ALA A 54 -4.80 -0.16 3.51
CA ALA A 54 -4.89 0.95 2.56
C ALA A 54 -5.11 0.49 1.11
N LEU A 55 -4.53 -0.64 0.72
CA LEU A 55 -4.72 -1.25 -0.60
C LEU A 55 -6.15 -1.77 -0.76
N GLN A 56 -6.67 -2.46 0.25
CA GLN A 56 -8.05 -2.97 0.25
C GLN A 56 -9.06 -1.83 0.18
N GLU A 57 -8.88 -0.76 0.96
CA GLU A 57 -9.71 0.44 0.91
C GLU A 57 -9.69 1.08 -0.49
N ALA A 58 -8.50 1.21 -1.10
CA ALA A 58 -8.39 1.75 -2.46
C ALA A 58 -9.11 0.87 -3.49
N ALA A 59 -8.98 -0.46 -3.36
CA ALA A 59 -9.66 -1.43 -4.22
C ALA A 59 -11.19 -1.38 -4.07
N GLU A 60 -11.71 -1.15 -2.87
CA GLU A 60 -13.12 -0.95 -2.59
C GLU A 60 -13.63 0.33 -3.23
N MET A 61 -12.99 1.47 -2.98
CA MET A 61 -13.36 2.76 -3.59
C MET A 61 -13.36 2.70 -5.12
N TRP A 62 -12.39 2.00 -5.73
CA TRP A 62 -12.32 1.85 -7.19
C TRP A 62 -13.47 1.01 -7.74
N ARG A 63 -13.87 -0.05 -7.03
CA ARG A 63 -15.04 -0.87 -7.40
C ARG A 63 -16.33 -0.07 -7.32
N ASP A 64 -16.50 0.75 -6.28
CA ASP A 64 -17.70 1.56 -6.08
C ASP A 64 -17.80 2.73 -7.09
N SER A 65 -16.67 3.19 -7.62
CA SER A 65 -16.62 4.28 -8.61
C SER A 65 -16.91 3.84 -10.07
N ARG A 66 -17.18 2.56 -10.31
CA ARG A 66 -17.48 1.98 -11.62
C ARG A 66 -18.98 1.77 -11.82
#